data_AF-A0A814RX92-F1
#
_entry.id   AF-A0A814RX92-F1
#
_cell.length_a   1.000
_cell.length_b   1.000
_cell.length_c   1.000
_cell.angle_alpha   90.00
_cell.angle_beta   90.00
_cell.angle_gamma   90.00
#
_symmetry.space_group_name_H-M   'P 1'
#
loop_
_entity.id
_entity.type
_entity.pdbx_description
1 polymer ?
#
loop_
_entity_poly.entity_id
_entity_poly.type
_entity_poly.pdbx_seq_one_letter_code
_entity_poly.pdbx_strand_id
1 'polypeptide(L)'
;MKLFTVSNECTKSEFDLFMTSSINTSIVSGDWYEINPTSSLSVGTPIEFRYEGSTNHYLQLSITSLYLQVSIYKDKVLVTGDDATAPINNFLHVLFSQVDLSFNGQSFENSNNV
;
A
#
# COMPACT_ATOMS: atom_id res chain seq x y z
N MET A 1 -13.28 -26.08 -46.79
CA MET A 1 -12.31 -25.04 -47.17
C MET A 1 -12.70 -23.76 -46.43
N LYS A 2 -12.03 -23.44 -45.32
CA LYS A 2 -12.32 -22.25 -44.50
C LYS A 2 -11.27 -21.19 -44.90
N LEU A 3 -11.73 -20.08 -45.49
CA LEU A 3 -10.88 -18.97 -45.89
C LEU A 3 -10.43 -18.21 -44.63
N PHE A 4 -9.13 -17.99 -44.51
CA PHE A 4 -8.57 -16.99 -43.59
C PHE A 4 -8.92 -15.61 -44.14
N THR A 5 -9.72 -14.84 -43.40
CA THR A 5 -10.06 -13.48 -43.80
C THR A 5 -9.70 -12.51 -42.68
N VAL A 6 -8.66 -11.72 -42.98
CA VAL A 6 -8.14 -10.51 -42.30
C VAL A 6 -7.37 -10.72 -40.99
N SER A 7 -6.07 -11.04 -41.10
CA SER A 7 -5.13 -10.72 -40.03
C SER A 7 -4.83 -9.21 -40.07
N ASN A 8 -5.05 -8.52 -38.95
CA ASN A 8 -4.70 -7.11 -38.78
C ASN A 8 -3.21 -6.86 -39.05
N GLU A 9 -2.90 -5.63 -39.45
CA GLU A 9 -1.57 -5.17 -39.81
C GLU A 9 -0.64 -5.30 -38.59
N CYS A 10 0.48 -6.02 -38.75
CA CYS A 10 1.44 -6.25 -37.67
C CYS A 10 2.45 -5.10 -37.63
N THR A 11 2.05 -3.96 -37.06
CA THR A 11 2.97 -2.88 -36.72
C THR A 11 3.18 -2.88 -35.21
N LYS A 12 4.44 -2.71 -34.78
CA LYS A 12 4.78 -2.63 -33.36
C LYS A 12 4.19 -1.33 -32.79
N SER A 13 3.64 -1.41 -31.58
CA SER A 13 3.03 -0.26 -30.88
C SER A 13 3.97 0.94 -30.69
N GLU A 14 5.28 0.69 -30.78
CA GLU A 14 6.36 1.68 -30.66
C GLU A 14 6.36 2.72 -31.79
N PHE A 15 5.71 2.43 -32.92
CA PHE A 15 5.64 3.35 -34.07
C PHE A 15 4.36 4.21 -34.07
N ASP A 16 3.54 4.08 -33.03
CA ASP A 16 2.26 4.76 -32.89
C ASP A 16 2.38 6.07 -32.07
N LEU A 17 3.15 7.01 -32.60
CA LEU A 17 3.58 8.23 -31.92
C LEU A 17 2.45 9.22 -31.59
N PHE A 18 1.26 9.02 -32.13
CA PHE A 18 0.13 9.94 -31.99
C PHE A 18 -1.09 9.32 -31.33
N MET A 19 -1.00 8.07 -30.86
CA MET A 19 -2.09 7.49 -30.10
C MET A 19 -2.17 8.09 -28.70
N THR A 20 -3.40 8.40 -28.30
CA THR A 20 -3.71 8.78 -26.94
C THR A 20 -3.43 7.60 -26.01
N SER A 21 -2.86 7.89 -24.84
CA SER A 21 -2.64 6.85 -23.82
C SER A 21 -3.97 6.15 -23.53
N SER A 22 -3.96 4.82 -23.57
CA SER A 22 -5.12 4.02 -23.17
C SER A 22 -5.48 4.35 -21.73
N ILE A 23 -6.74 4.66 -21.47
CA ILE A 23 -7.26 4.83 -20.12
C ILE A 23 -7.71 3.46 -19.63
N ASN A 24 -7.34 3.10 -18.39
CA ASN A 24 -7.81 1.86 -17.80
C ASN A 24 -9.30 2.00 -17.43
N THR A 25 -10.18 1.37 -18.21
CA THR A 25 -11.63 1.37 -17.98
C THR A 25 -12.10 0.25 -17.04
N SER A 26 -11.20 -0.60 -16.55
CA SER A 26 -11.56 -1.69 -15.63
C SER A 26 -11.90 -1.22 -14.21
N ILE A 27 -11.42 -0.03 -13.82
CA ILE A 27 -11.71 0.57 -12.52
C ILE A 27 -12.87 1.56 -12.70
N VAL A 28 -14.04 1.22 -12.16
CA VAL A 28 -15.27 2.02 -12.28
C VAL A 28 -15.36 3.06 -11.17
N SER A 29 -14.92 2.69 -9.97
CA SER A 29 -14.89 3.55 -8.78
C SER A 29 -13.84 3.03 -7.79
N GLY A 30 -13.43 3.87 -6.85
CA GLY A 30 -12.52 3.50 -5.77
C GLY A 30 -12.88 4.26 -4.50
N ASP A 31 -12.79 3.57 -3.37
CA ASP A 31 -13.10 4.08 -2.04
C ASP A 31 -11.94 3.80 -1.08
N TRP A 32 -11.85 4.58 -0.01
CA TRP A 32 -10.88 4.38 1.06
C TRP A 32 -11.54 3.72 2.26
N TYR A 33 -10.87 2.71 2.82
CA TYR A 33 -11.29 2.02 4.02
C TYR A 33 -10.18 2.06 5.06
N GLU A 34 -10.53 2.49 6.28
CA GLU A 34 -9.63 2.46 7.41
C GLU A 34 -9.72 1.09 8.11
N ILE A 35 -8.57 0.48 8.36
CA ILE A 35 -8.46 -0.81 9.04
C ILE A 35 -7.73 -0.58 10.35
N ASN A 36 -8.42 -0.85 11.45
CA ASN A 36 -7.83 -0.76 12.78
C ASN A 36 -6.99 -2.00 13.09
N PRO A 37 -6.02 -1.89 14.02
CA PRO A 37 -5.27 -3.03 14.51
C PRO A 37 -6.19 -4.12 15.08
N THR A 38 -5.83 -5.39 14.91
CA THR A 38 -6.59 -6.53 15.44
C THR A 38 -6.54 -6.62 16.96
N SER A 39 -5.51 -6.04 17.57
CA SER A 39 -5.25 -6.08 19.01
C SER A 39 -4.77 -4.74 19.55
N SER A 40 -4.86 -4.58 20.87
CA SER A 40 -4.35 -3.40 21.56
C SER A 40 -2.83 -3.30 21.45
N LEU A 41 -2.32 -2.09 21.25
CA LEU A 41 -0.90 -1.82 21.13
C LEU A 41 -0.15 -2.14 22.44
N SER A 42 0.93 -2.92 22.35
CA SER A 42 1.82 -3.17 23.47
C SER A 42 3.29 -3.11 23.04
N VAL A 43 4.18 -2.79 23.98
CA VAL A 43 5.60 -2.60 23.66
C VAL A 43 6.24 -3.94 23.32
N GLY A 44 6.91 -4.00 22.17
CA GLY A 44 7.63 -5.19 21.71
C GLY A 44 6.75 -6.26 21.05
N THR A 45 5.44 -6.00 20.86
CA THR A 45 4.57 -6.88 20.08
C THR A 45 4.35 -6.33 18.67
N PRO A 46 4.21 -7.20 17.65
CA PRO A 46 3.85 -6.76 16.32
C PRO A 46 2.46 -6.11 16.31
N ILE A 47 2.29 -5.12 15.44
CA ILE A 47 0.99 -4.51 15.17
C ILE A 47 0.41 -5.24 13.95
N GLU A 48 -0.71 -5.93 14.14
CA GLU A 48 -1.32 -6.73 13.10
C GLU A 48 -2.57 -6.04 12.54
N PHE A 49 -2.64 -5.99 11.21
CA PHE A 49 -3.80 -5.51 10.46
C PHE A 49 -4.31 -6.65 9.59
N ARG A 50 -5.64 -6.81 9.51
CA ARG A 50 -6.24 -7.88 8.71
C ARG A 50 -7.38 -7.35 7.84
N TYR A 51 -7.30 -7.66 6.55
CA TYR A 51 -8.34 -7.38 5.57
C TYR A 51 -8.85 -8.70 4.98
N GLU A 52 -10.13 -9.00 5.16
CA GLU A 52 -10.76 -10.26 4.73
C GLU A 52 -11.25 -10.22 3.27
N GLY A 53 -10.92 -9.17 2.50
CA GLY A 53 -11.39 -9.03 1.13
C GLY A 53 -12.88 -8.65 1.02
N SER A 54 -13.29 -8.22 -0.17
CA SER A 54 -14.69 -8.04 -0.53
C SER A 54 -14.99 -8.88 -1.78
N THR A 55 -16.22 -9.36 -1.92
CA THR A 55 -16.64 -10.08 -3.15
C THR A 55 -16.77 -9.15 -4.34
N ASN A 56 -16.97 -7.85 -4.10
CA ASN A 56 -17.31 -6.87 -5.14
C ASN A 56 -16.20 -5.83 -5.36
N HIS A 57 -15.23 -5.74 -4.45
CA HIS A 57 -14.18 -4.74 -4.49
C HIS A 57 -12.81 -5.40 -4.36
N TYR A 58 -11.86 -4.91 -5.12
CA TYR A 58 -10.46 -5.32 -5.05
C TYR A 58 -9.68 -4.35 -4.19
N LEU A 59 -8.75 -4.86 -3.38
CA LEU A 59 -7.80 -4.05 -2.65
C LEU A 59 -6.66 -3.63 -3.59
N GLN A 60 -6.44 -2.33 -3.70
CA GLN A 60 -5.30 -1.80 -4.44
C GLN A 60 -4.10 -1.58 -3.51
N LEU A 61 -3.18 -2.54 -3.52
CA LEU A 61 -2.00 -2.55 -2.63
C LEU A 61 -1.02 -1.40 -2.90
N SER A 62 -0.89 -0.96 -4.15
CA SER A 62 0.08 0.07 -4.54
C SER A 62 -0.17 1.44 -3.91
N ILE A 63 -1.39 1.69 -3.44
CA ILE A 63 -1.80 2.94 -2.79
C ILE A 63 -2.17 2.72 -1.32
N THR A 64 -2.08 1.49 -0.83
CA THR A 64 -2.34 1.17 0.58
C THR A 64 -1.23 1.80 1.41
N SER A 65 -1.60 2.58 2.43
CA SER A 65 -0.67 3.33 3.26
C SER A 65 -0.95 3.07 4.74
N LEU A 66 0.11 3.05 5.54
CA LEU A 66 -0.01 2.96 7.00
C LEU A 66 -0.27 4.37 7.56
N TYR A 67 -1.40 4.54 8.23
CA TYR A 67 -1.74 5.79 8.91
C TYR A 67 -1.34 5.71 10.40
N LEU A 68 -0.58 6.70 10.88
CA LEU A 68 -0.15 6.79 12.27
C LEU A 68 -0.73 8.04 12.94
N GLN A 69 -1.35 7.82 14.09
CA GLN A 69 -1.69 8.86 15.04
C GLN A 69 -0.87 8.64 16.33
N VAL A 70 0.02 9.57 16.64
CA VAL A 70 0.95 9.44 17.77
C VAL A 70 0.86 10.65 18.71
N SER A 71 1.15 10.42 19.98
CA SER A 71 1.37 11.47 20.99
C SER A 71 2.80 11.35 21.51
N ILE A 72 3.52 12.47 21.56
CA ILE A 72 4.93 12.49 21.96
C ILE A 72 5.00 12.90 23.43
N TYR A 73 5.73 12.12 24.24
CA TYR A 73 5.92 12.39 25.66
C TYR A 73 7.41 12.58 25.98
N LYS A 74 7.71 13.56 26.83
CA LYS A 74 9.03 13.80 27.41
C LYS A 74 8.90 13.66 28.93
N ASP A 75 9.61 12.71 29.54
CA ASP A 75 9.54 12.44 30.99
C ASP A 75 8.11 12.28 31.53
N LYS A 76 7.23 11.62 30.75
CA LYS A 76 5.79 11.41 31.03
C LYS A 76 4.91 12.67 30.90
N VAL A 77 5.47 13.80 30.47
CA VAL A 77 4.72 15.01 30.13
C VAL A 77 4.45 15.02 28.63
N LEU A 78 3.20 15.29 28.23
CA LEU A 78 2.83 15.43 26.82
C LEU A 78 3.55 16.66 26.25
N VAL A 79 4.26 16.48 25.14
CA VAL A 79 4.88 17.56 24.39
C VAL A 79 3.78 18.37 23.70
N THR A 80 3.73 19.67 23.95
CA THR A 80 2.75 20.59 23.33
C THR A 80 3.40 21.41 22.22
N GLY A 81 2.60 22.18 21.47
CA GLY A 81 3.10 22.94 20.31
C GLY A 81 4.15 24.01 20.61
N ASP A 82 4.32 24.39 21.88
CA ASP A 82 5.32 25.37 22.32
C ASP A 82 6.70 24.76 22.56
N ASP A 83 6.78 23.42 22.66
CA ASP A 83 8.05 22.72 22.83
C ASP A 83 8.80 22.64 21.50
N ALA A 84 10.07 23.03 21.50
CA ALA A 84 10.97 22.91 20.35
C ALA A 84 11.41 21.46 20.09
N THR A 85 10.45 20.56 19.87
CA THR A 85 10.67 19.12 19.67
C THR A 85 10.00 18.68 18.37
N ALA A 86 10.72 17.93 17.55
CA ALA A 86 10.19 17.35 16.32
C ALA A 86 10.67 15.89 16.18
N PRO A 87 9.93 15.04 15.48
CA PRO A 87 10.43 13.74 15.06
C PRO A 87 11.71 13.85 14.23
N ILE A 88 12.59 12.87 14.34
CA ILE A 88 13.75 12.74 13.44
C ILE A 88 13.27 12.46 12.00
N ASN A 89 14.10 12.82 11.01
CA ASN A 89 13.84 12.46 9.62
C ASN A 89 13.62 10.93 9.49
N ASN A 90 12.68 10.52 8.63
CA ASN A 90 12.22 9.13 8.50
C ASN A 90 11.64 8.52 9.79
N PHE A 91 10.77 9.26 10.50
CA PHE A 91 10.14 8.81 11.73
C PHE A 91 9.54 7.38 11.67
N LEU A 92 8.85 7.02 10.58
CA LEU A 92 8.29 5.67 10.39
C LEU A 92 9.36 4.57 10.34
N HIS A 93 10.50 4.84 9.71
CA HIS A 93 11.59 3.88 9.56
C HIS A 93 12.29 3.57 10.89
N VAL A 94 12.23 4.49 11.86
CA VAL A 94 12.82 4.29 13.19
C VAL A 94 11.87 3.54 14.13
N LEU A 95 10.56 3.62 13.90
CA LEU A 95 9.55 2.99 14.77
C LEU A 95 9.41 1.49 14.53
N PHE A 96 9.61 1.02 13.30
CA PHE A 96 9.38 -0.37 12.92
C PHE A 96 10.68 -1.02 12.47
N SER A 97 11.07 -2.11 13.13
CA SER A 97 12.24 -2.90 12.75
C SER A 97 11.97 -3.83 11.57
N GLN A 98 10.70 -4.22 11.36
CA GLN A 98 10.29 -5.16 10.34
C GLN A 98 8.83 -4.89 9.95
N VAL A 99 8.53 -5.11 8.67
CA VAL A 99 7.17 -5.03 8.11
C VAL A 99 6.98 -6.23 7.20
N ASP A 100 6.09 -7.13 7.61
CA ASP A 100 5.78 -8.34 6.85
C ASP A 100 4.41 -8.22 6.19
N LEU A 101 4.30 -8.78 5.00
CA LEU A 101 3.05 -8.83 4.26
C LEU A 101 2.77 -10.27 3.81
N SER A 102 1.55 -10.73 4.11
CA SER A 102 1.09 -12.07 3.75
C SER A 102 -0.27 -12.01 3.06
N PHE A 103 -0.47 -12.92 2.09
CA PHE A 103 -1.76 -13.17 1.47
C PHE A 103 -2.21 -14.59 1.80
N ASN A 104 -3.40 -14.73 2.39
CA ASN A 104 -3.97 -16.03 2.76
C ASN A 104 -3.00 -16.91 3.57
N GLY A 105 -2.24 -16.30 4.49
CA GLY A 105 -1.25 -16.99 5.33
C GLY A 105 0.07 -17.34 4.63
N GLN A 106 0.26 -16.98 3.35
CA GLN A 106 1.54 -17.08 2.67
C GLN A 106 2.24 -15.73 2.71
N SER A 107 3.42 -15.68 3.35
CA SER A 107 4.27 -14.49 3.36
C SER A 107 5.00 -14.32 2.04
N PHE A 108 5.04 -13.09 1.55
CA PHE A 108 5.79 -12.72 0.35
C PHE A 108 6.93 -11.79 0.81
N GLU A 109 8.01 -12.39 1.30
CA GLU A 109 9.19 -11.64 1.68
C GLU A 109 10.12 -11.48 0.47
N ASN A 110 10.53 -10.23 0.22
CA ASN A 110 11.76 -9.97 -0.51
C ASN A 110 12.80 -9.62 0.56
N SER A 111 13.64 -10.58 0.93
CA SER A 111 14.61 -10.47 2.01
C SER A 111 15.62 -9.35 1.72
N ASN A 112 15.38 -8.15 2.24
CA ASN A 112 16.40 -7.13 2.48
C ASN A 112 16.71 -7.03 3.98
N ASN A 113 16.74 -8.19 4.65
CA ASN A 113 17.20 -8.33 6.03
C ASN A 113 18.72 -8.52 6.01
N VAL A 114 19.48 -7.41 5.90
CA VAL A 114 20.94 -7.39 6.12
C VAL A 114 21.24 -6.66 7.42
#